data_AF-A0A3D1UJE9-F1
#
_entry.id   AF-A0A3D1UJE9-F1
#
_cell.length_a   1.000
_cell.length_b   1.000
_cell.length_c   1.000
_cell.angle_alpha   90.00
_cell.angle_beta   90.00
_cell.angle_gamma   90.00
#
_symmetry.space_group_name_H-M   'P 1'
#
loop_
_entity.id
_entity.type
_entity.pdbx_description
1 polymer ?
#
loop_
_entity_poly.entity_id
_entity_poly.type
_entity_poly.pdbx_seq_one_letter_code
_entity_poly.pdbx_strand_id
1 'polypeptide(L)'
;MKRLLHTAAALSCVLCGTPAAAFDLRSPREGETVSLLSVAQQRFLALPAEARREAFTNAAFRTALAAGKWHPCPVELAWTRSVDASALPPVYAVEILRERDGFPVACLRTAATNAAIDNLEIATAYRWRVVPEHGGVCGAAREGRFATAGTPPRLLRLEGVYNTRDLGGWIGLGGRRVRQGLVFRTGGLNDNARAEYCTEAERAAADTNGVRRAREASLRASLSLWASRTNEWRGAKMLSVDVGRSWTLFRVPENVFARGGEEAAAALDRIPGTFLGISAETVEMDEKGTHVFPFDTRERLVLCRAFDAPADGFAILGASADWFWSLYLNGVAVADFRSGNNGDPGDAGSNRLPVEVREGRNLLVAVVKHGMAGCTWSCRGLEPGSPAAFAADRLARDRRLLAGLQRVVKGHARGADFVTDEGRRQMLDGFGVRTEIDLRTDEETFGLDGSPLGPRCRRVHVSSNAYEGMKTRRGREAFASAFRLFLDPSNYAVDFHCIAGQDRTGTLSFILLGILGVSEDDLLRDWEATAFWNKSTHFRHENAIDRLLAVFAAFEGETLNDRICAYVRSCGFTDADIGFFRKLMLEDEK
;
A
#
# COMPACT_ATOMS: atom_id res chain seq x y z
N MET A 1 35.28 -10.27 3.93
CA MET A 1 34.93 -11.20 2.84
C MET A 1 35.80 -12.45 2.92
N LYS A 2 35.41 -13.46 3.70
CA LYS A 2 36.06 -14.79 3.78
C LYS A 2 35.03 -15.79 4.33
N ARG A 3 34.69 -16.83 3.53
CA ARG A 3 33.99 -18.11 3.83
C ARG A 3 32.50 -17.97 4.25
N LEU A 4 31.54 -18.84 3.90
CA LEU A 4 31.45 -20.27 3.50
C LEU A 4 30.40 -20.38 2.36
N LEU A 5 30.36 -21.29 1.37
CA LEU A 5 30.83 -22.67 1.15
C LEU A 5 30.30 -23.73 2.13
N HIS A 6 29.08 -24.19 1.85
CA HIS A 6 28.61 -25.57 1.94
C HIS A 6 27.85 -25.79 0.61
N THR A 7 28.39 -26.32 -0.48
CA THR A 7 29.22 -27.50 -0.73
C THR A 7 30.07 -27.22 -1.97
N ALA A 8 31.34 -26.91 -1.82
CA ALA A 8 32.30 -27.10 -2.91
C ALA A 8 33.46 -27.92 -2.37
N ALA A 9 33.34 -29.24 -2.54
CA ALA A 9 34.55 -30.02 -2.72
C ALA A 9 35.15 -29.53 -4.04
N ALA A 10 36.25 -28.77 -3.97
CA ALA A 10 37.04 -28.45 -5.13
C ALA A 10 37.44 -29.77 -5.80
N LEU A 11 36.91 -30.03 -7.00
CA LEU A 11 37.30 -31.16 -7.84
C LEU A 11 38.72 -30.93 -8.34
N SER A 12 39.71 -31.30 -7.52
CA SER A 12 41.07 -31.56 -7.97
C SER A 12 41.09 -32.94 -8.61
N CYS A 13 40.71 -33.04 -9.89
CA CYS A 13 40.84 -34.29 -10.63
C CYS A 13 42.15 -34.31 -11.43
N VAL A 14 42.98 -35.30 -11.11
CA VAL A 14 44.26 -35.59 -11.76
C VAL A 14 44.01 -35.98 -13.22
N LEU A 15 44.74 -35.33 -14.13
CA LEU A 15 44.77 -35.66 -15.56
C LEU A 15 45.27 -37.11 -15.75
N CYS A 16 44.38 -38.04 -16.10
CA CYS A 16 44.77 -39.31 -16.72
C CYS A 16 44.26 -39.35 -18.16
N GLY A 17 45.18 -39.65 -19.09
CA GLY A 17 44.96 -39.57 -20.53
C GLY A 17 44.30 -40.82 -21.11
N THR A 18 42.97 -40.87 -21.06
CA THR A 18 42.14 -41.70 -21.95
C THR A 18 41.51 -40.84 -23.05
N PRO A 19 41.16 -41.41 -24.22
CA PRO A 19 40.61 -40.65 -25.34
C PRO A 19 39.35 -39.91 -24.89
N ALA A 20 39.29 -38.61 -25.15
CA ALA A 20 38.18 -37.77 -24.72
C ALA A 20 36.85 -38.31 -25.24
N ALA A 21 35.95 -38.73 -24.35
CA ALA A 21 34.55 -38.92 -24.69
C ALA A 21 34.04 -37.65 -25.40
N ALA A 22 33.59 -37.80 -26.65
CA ALA A 22 33.19 -36.68 -27.48
C ALA A 22 31.77 -36.24 -27.10
N PHE A 23 31.64 -35.02 -26.57
CA PHE A 23 30.37 -34.32 -26.48
C PHE A 23 30.54 -32.83 -26.77
N ASP A 24 29.44 -32.19 -27.16
CA ASP A 24 29.40 -30.81 -27.64
C ASP A 24 28.35 -30.02 -26.86
N LEU A 25 28.66 -28.76 -26.58
CA LEU A 25 27.70 -27.80 -26.06
C LEU A 25 26.77 -27.35 -27.19
N ARG A 26 25.46 -27.25 -26.91
CA ARG A 26 24.42 -26.96 -27.91
C ARG A 26 23.74 -25.62 -27.67
N SER A 27 23.46 -25.31 -26.41
CA SER A 27 22.78 -24.08 -26.01
C SER A 27 23.30 -23.66 -24.63
N PRO A 28 23.50 -22.35 -24.39
CA PRO A 28 23.59 -21.31 -25.40
C PRO A 28 24.77 -21.55 -26.37
N ARG A 29 24.70 -20.99 -27.58
CA ARG A 29 25.82 -21.00 -28.52
C ARG A 29 26.94 -20.10 -28.00
N GLU A 30 28.17 -20.37 -28.45
CA GLU A 30 29.32 -19.55 -28.06
C GLU A 30 29.08 -18.06 -28.39
N GLY A 31 29.15 -17.22 -27.37
CA GLY A 31 28.92 -15.77 -27.47
C GLY A 31 27.45 -15.35 -27.62
N GLU A 32 26.49 -16.27 -27.49
CA GLU A 32 25.07 -15.94 -27.60
C GLU A 32 24.62 -14.97 -26.49
N THR A 33 23.75 -14.01 -26.84
CA THR A 33 23.08 -13.16 -25.86
C THR A 33 21.65 -13.63 -25.63
N VAL A 34 21.34 -14.09 -24.42
CA VAL A 34 20.07 -14.69 -24.04
C VAL A 34 19.23 -13.70 -23.23
N SER A 35 17.97 -13.50 -23.61
CA SER A 35 17.04 -12.68 -22.83
C SER A 35 16.41 -13.48 -21.68
N LEU A 36 16.32 -12.85 -20.51
CA LEU A 36 15.64 -13.39 -19.33
C LEU A 36 14.16 -13.01 -19.27
N LEU A 37 13.68 -12.23 -20.24
CA LEU A 37 12.28 -11.82 -20.35
C LEU A 37 11.58 -12.64 -21.44
N SER A 38 10.31 -12.97 -21.23
CA SER A 38 9.51 -13.59 -22.28
C SER A 38 9.29 -12.62 -23.45
N VAL A 39 8.99 -13.15 -24.64
CA VAL A 39 8.69 -12.32 -25.82
C VAL A 39 7.53 -11.35 -25.55
N ALA A 40 6.51 -11.78 -24.78
CA ALA A 40 5.39 -10.93 -24.40
C ALA A 40 5.82 -9.77 -23.48
N GLN A 41 6.66 -10.05 -22.48
CA GLN A 41 7.21 -9.04 -21.57
C GLN A 41 8.09 -8.04 -22.32
N GLN A 42 8.98 -8.52 -23.19
CA GLN A 42 9.83 -7.67 -24.03
C GLN A 42 9.00 -6.74 -24.92
N ARG A 43 7.99 -7.29 -25.61
CA ARG A 43 7.09 -6.50 -26.46
C ARG A 43 6.35 -5.43 -25.66
N PHE A 44 5.82 -5.78 -24.49
CA PHE A 44 5.14 -4.81 -23.64
C PHE A 44 6.07 -3.68 -23.19
N LEU A 45 7.27 -4.00 -22.68
CA LEU A 45 8.21 -3.00 -22.18
C LEU A 45 8.78 -2.10 -23.30
N ALA A 46 8.84 -2.61 -24.53
CA ALA A 46 9.28 -1.86 -25.70
C ALA A 46 8.23 -0.89 -26.28
N LEU A 47 6.96 -0.99 -25.85
CA LEU A 47 5.93 -0.05 -26.27
C LEU A 47 6.24 1.37 -25.76
N PRO A 48 5.90 2.43 -26.51
CA PRO A 48 5.91 3.81 -26.01
C PRO A 48 5.03 3.97 -24.76
N ALA A 49 5.34 4.94 -23.90
CA ALA A 49 4.65 5.16 -22.63
C ALA A 49 3.12 5.25 -22.77
N GLU A 50 2.63 6.02 -23.75
CA GLU A 50 1.19 6.18 -24.01
C GLU A 50 0.52 4.85 -24.38
N ALA A 51 1.16 4.06 -25.24
CA ALA A 51 0.68 2.74 -25.64
C ALA A 51 0.69 1.73 -24.47
N ARG A 52 1.70 1.81 -23.57
CA ARG A 52 1.72 0.98 -22.35
C ARG A 52 0.57 1.37 -21.41
N ARG A 53 0.32 2.66 -21.24
CA ARG A 53 -0.77 3.19 -20.42
C ARG A 53 -2.13 2.76 -20.97
N GLU A 54 -2.35 2.84 -22.28
CA GLU A 54 -3.57 2.36 -22.92
C GLU A 54 -3.74 0.85 -22.71
N ALA A 55 -2.71 0.06 -23.00
CA ALA A 55 -2.72 -1.39 -22.81
C ALA A 55 -3.01 -1.79 -21.35
N PHE A 56 -2.59 -0.97 -20.38
CA PHE A 56 -2.85 -1.16 -18.96
C PHE A 56 -4.35 -1.17 -18.59
N THR A 57 -5.18 -0.47 -19.35
CA THR A 57 -6.63 -0.42 -19.14
C THR A 57 -7.37 -1.65 -19.68
N ASN A 58 -6.72 -2.46 -20.53
CA ASN A 58 -7.35 -3.57 -21.24
C ASN A 58 -7.23 -4.89 -20.44
N ALA A 59 -8.35 -5.37 -19.91
CA ALA A 59 -8.40 -6.59 -19.10
C ALA A 59 -7.94 -7.86 -19.84
N ALA A 60 -8.25 -7.99 -21.13
CA ALA A 60 -7.86 -9.14 -21.93
C ALA A 60 -6.34 -9.15 -22.14
N PHE A 61 -5.78 -7.98 -22.45
CA PHE A 61 -4.33 -7.80 -22.54
C PHE A 61 -3.63 -8.16 -21.22
N ARG A 62 -4.14 -7.67 -20.08
CA ARG A 62 -3.59 -7.98 -18.74
C ARG A 62 -3.60 -9.48 -18.44
N THR A 63 -4.70 -10.15 -18.79
CA THR A 63 -4.82 -11.59 -18.59
C THR A 63 -3.83 -12.36 -19.47
N ALA A 64 -3.69 -11.97 -20.74
CA ALA A 64 -2.74 -12.60 -21.66
C ALA A 64 -1.28 -12.37 -21.23
N LEU A 65 -0.95 -11.15 -20.80
CA LEU A 65 0.39 -10.81 -20.29
C LEU A 65 0.72 -11.62 -19.04
N ALA A 66 -0.24 -11.76 -18.11
CA ALA A 66 -0.05 -12.52 -16.88
C ALA A 66 -0.04 -14.04 -17.06
N ALA A 67 -0.71 -14.56 -18.09
CA ALA A 67 -0.62 -15.97 -18.48
C ALA A 67 0.78 -16.32 -19.00
N GLY A 68 1.47 -15.35 -19.60
CA GLY A 68 2.86 -15.46 -20.03
C GLY A 68 3.83 -15.36 -18.85
N LYS A 69 3.88 -16.39 -17.99
CA LYS A 69 4.90 -16.65 -16.95
C LYS A 69 5.52 -15.37 -16.34
N TRP A 70 5.04 -14.94 -15.18
CA TRP A 70 5.51 -13.73 -14.48
C TRP A 70 6.93 -13.81 -13.88
N HIS A 71 7.55 -14.97 -13.96
CA HIS A 71 8.93 -15.24 -13.55
C HIS A 71 9.89 -15.04 -14.73
N PRO A 72 11.22 -14.92 -14.49
CA PRO A 72 12.18 -14.88 -15.58
C PRO A 72 12.09 -16.12 -16.48
N CYS A 73 12.49 -15.96 -17.74
CA CYS A 73 12.84 -17.06 -18.62
C CYS A 73 14.22 -17.60 -18.18
N PRO A 74 14.34 -18.90 -17.84
CA PRO A 74 15.63 -19.48 -17.51
C PRO A 74 16.54 -19.51 -18.73
N VAL A 75 17.86 -19.49 -18.50
CA VAL A 75 18.82 -19.85 -19.53
C VAL A 75 18.88 -21.37 -19.61
N GLU A 76 18.50 -21.91 -20.76
CA GLU A 76 18.51 -23.35 -21.04
C GLU A 76 19.90 -23.78 -21.53
N LEU A 77 20.65 -24.42 -20.64
CA LEU A 77 21.90 -25.08 -20.98
C LEU A 77 21.58 -26.44 -21.59
N ALA A 78 22.23 -26.80 -22.69
CA ALA A 78 22.09 -28.09 -23.34
C ALA A 78 23.40 -28.56 -23.96
N TRP A 79 23.65 -29.86 -23.91
CA TRP A 79 24.83 -30.51 -24.50
C TRP A 79 24.46 -31.87 -25.08
N THR A 80 25.33 -32.48 -25.88
CA THR A 80 25.14 -33.87 -26.32
C THR A 80 25.56 -34.84 -25.22
N ARG A 81 25.03 -36.05 -25.27
CA ARG A 81 25.45 -37.10 -24.35
C ARG A 81 26.92 -37.44 -24.59
N SER A 82 27.70 -37.47 -23.53
CA SER A 82 29.05 -38.03 -23.53
C SER A 82 29.00 -39.51 -23.86
N VAL A 83 29.77 -39.89 -24.89
CA VAL A 83 29.94 -41.28 -25.31
C VAL A 83 31.32 -41.73 -24.86
N ASP A 84 31.38 -42.48 -23.77
CA ASP A 84 32.60 -43.11 -23.24
C ASP A 84 32.48 -44.64 -23.37
N ALA A 85 33.60 -45.36 -23.32
CA ALA A 85 33.65 -46.82 -23.37
C ALA A 85 33.07 -47.49 -22.11
N SER A 86 32.79 -46.71 -21.05
CA SER A 86 32.08 -47.15 -19.85
C SER A 86 30.62 -47.51 -20.15
N ALA A 87 30.17 -48.69 -19.69
CA ALA A 87 28.76 -49.12 -19.79
C ALA A 87 27.80 -48.33 -18.87
N LEU A 88 28.33 -47.52 -17.93
CA LEU A 88 27.51 -46.74 -17.00
C LEU A 88 27.10 -45.40 -17.61
N PRO A 89 25.84 -44.94 -17.40
CA PRO A 89 25.39 -43.64 -17.87
C PRO A 89 26.14 -42.50 -17.17
N PRO A 90 26.52 -41.42 -17.89
CA PRO A 90 27.20 -40.27 -17.29
C PRO A 90 26.28 -39.49 -16.35
N VAL A 91 26.89 -38.95 -15.29
CA VAL A 91 26.37 -37.79 -14.55
C VAL A 91 27.23 -36.58 -14.92
N TYR A 92 26.64 -35.41 -15.10
CA TYR A 92 27.35 -34.20 -15.45
C TYR A 92 27.42 -33.26 -14.26
N ALA A 93 28.63 -32.78 -13.94
CA ALA A 93 28.81 -31.59 -13.13
C ALA A 93 28.78 -30.36 -14.04
N VAL A 94 27.91 -29.40 -13.74
CA VAL A 94 27.75 -28.16 -14.49
C VAL A 94 28.05 -26.99 -13.57
N GLU A 95 28.95 -26.13 -13.99
CA GLU A 95 29.38 -24.93 -13.28
C GLU A 95 29.18 -23.70 -14.17
N ILE A 96 28.69 -22.61 -13.59
CA ILE A 96 28.53 -21.33 -14.28
C ILE A 96 29.24 -20.28 -13.46
N LEU A 97 30.12 -19.54 -14.11
CA LEU A 97 30.92 -18.48 -13.51
C LEU A 97 30.62 -17.17 -14.24
N ARG A 98 30.44 -16.11 -13.45
CA ARG A 98 30.37 -14.76 -13.98
C ARG A 98 31.75 -14.32 -14.45
N GLU A 99 31.85 -13.83 -15.68
CA GLU A 99 33.18 -13.63 -16.29
C GLU A 99 34.01 -12.52 -15.65
N ARG A 100 33.37 -11.43 -15.23
CA ARG A 100 34.08 -10.24 -14.74
C ARG A 100 34.87 -10.46 -13.45
N ASP A 101 34.48 -11.45 -12.64
CA ASP A 101 35.08 -11.71 -11.32
C ASP A 101 35.27 -13.20 -11.00
N GLY A 102 34.88 -14.11 -11.91
CA GLY A 102 34.95 -15.54 -11.71
C GLY A 102 34.00 -16.06 -10.62
N PHE A 103 32.99 -15.29 -10.23
CA PHE A 103 32.08 -15.70 -9.17
C PHE A 103 31.20 -16.88 -9.63
N PRO A 104 31.17 -18.01 -8.91
CA PRO A 104 30.33 -19.15 -9.27
C PRO A 104 28.86 -18.82 -8.96
N VAL A 105 28.03 -18.71 -10.00
CA VAL A 105 26.60 -18.37 -9.86
C VAL A 105 25.71 -19.59 -9.78
N ALA A 106 26.13 -20.72 -10.34
CA ALA A 106 25.43 -21.99 -10.23
C ALA A 106 26.43 -23.15 -10.30
N CYS A 107 26.18 -24.18 -9.48
CA CYS A 107 26.87 -25.46 -9.55
C CYS A 107 25.85 -26.56 -9.29
N LEU A 108 25.70 -27.49 -10.23
CA LEU A 108 24.71 -28.58 -10.13
C LEU A 108 25.25 -29.88 -10.71
N ARG A 109 24.66 -30.99 -10.29
CA ARG A 109 24.91 -32.33 -10.81
C ARG A 109 23.63 -32.90 -11.40
N THR A 110 23.69 -33.42 -12.62
CA THR A 110 22.50 -33.93 -13.31
C THR A 110 22.84 -35.10 -14.24
N ALA A 111 21.95 -36.09 -14.35
CA ALA A 111 22.06 -37.13 -15.38
C ALA A 111 21.46 -36.69 -16.73
N ALA A 112 20.72 -35.58 -16.75
CA ALA A 112 20.19 -35.00 -17.98
C ALA A 112 21.31 -34.34 -18.79
N THR A 113 21.07 -34.16 -20.08
CA THR A 113 21.95 -33.40 -20.98
C THR A 113 21.49 -31.95 -21.15
N ASN A 114 20.75 -31.45 -20.16
CA ASN A 114 20.29 -30.07 -20.07
C ASN A 114 20.16 -29.63 -18.61
N ALA A 115 20.13 -28.30 -18.41
CA ALA A 115 19.84 -27.67 -17.14
C ALA A 115 19.28 -26.26 -17.37
N ALA A 116 18.22 -25.91 -16.64
CA ALA A 116 17.63 -24.58 -16.65
C ALA A 116 18.20 -23.74 -15.50
N ILE A 117 18.62 -22.51 -15.79
CA ILE A 117 19.27 -21.63 -14.83
C ILE A 117 18.50 -20.31 -14.75
N ASP A 118 17.87 -20.07 -13.61
CA ASP A 118 17.17 -18.83 -13.33
C ASP A 118 18.08 -17.79 -12.65
N ASN A 119 17.56 -16.56 -12.50
CA ASN A 119 18.10 -15.53 -11.62
C ASN A 119 19.51 -15.04 -11.92
N LEU A 120 19.97 -15.18 -13.16
CA LEU A 120 21.20 -14.53 -13.62
C LEU A 120 21.03 -13.00 -13.63
N GLU A 121 22.13 -12.26 -13.45
CA GLU A 121 22.19 -10.82 -13.70
C GLU A 121 21.99 -10.54 -15.18
N ILE A 122 21.31 -9.43 -15.50
CA ILE A 122 21.18 -8.91 -16.87
C ILE A 122 22.46 -8.18 -17.29
N ALA A 123 22.64 -7.95 -18.60
CA ALA A 123 23.81 -7.30 -19.17
C ALA A 123 25.16 -7.90 -18.69
N THR A 124 25.21 -9.21 -18.45
CA THR A 124 26.34 -9.88 -17.81
C THR A 124 26.83 -11.06 -18.64
N ALA A 125 28.14 -11.17 -18.81
CA ALA A 125 28.79 -12.30 -19.48
C ALA A 125 29.09 -13.44 -18.48
N TYR A 126 28.89 -14.67 -18.93
CA TYR A 126 29.08 -15.90 -18.18
C TYR A 126 29.89 -16.91 -18.98
N ARG A 127 30.79 -17.61 -18.28
CA ARG A 127 31.41 -18.85 -18.74
C ARG A 127 30.70 -20.00 -18.05
N TRP A 128 30.44 -21.08 -18.78
CA TRP A 128 29.90 -22.30 -18.20
C TRP A 128 30.73 -23.50 -18.61
N ARG A 129 30.80 -24.48 -17.71
CA ARG A 129 31.62 -25.68 -17.84
C ARG A 129 30.77 -26.90 -17.55
N VAL A 130 30.89 -27.91 -18.40
CA VAL A 130 30.26 -29.23 -18.23
C VAL A 130 31.36 -30.27 -18.13
N VAL A 131 31.30 -31.10 -17.09
CA VAL A 131 32.22 -32.20 -16.85
C VAL A 131 31.41 -33.50 -16.74
N PRO A 132 31.54 -34.45 -17.68
CA PRO A 132 30.94 -35.76 -17.53
C PRO A 132 31.69 -36.59 -16.48
N GLU A 133 30.96 -37.38 -15.73
CA GLU A 133 31.48 -38.31 -14.73
C GLU A 133 30.90 -39.71 -14.98
N HIS A 134 31.78 -40.70 -15.16
CA HIS A 134 31.41 -42.09 -15.36
C HIS A 134 31.95 -42.92 -14.20
N GLY A 135 31.07 -43.53 -13.40
CA GLY A 135 31.48 -44.39 -12.28
C GLY A 135 32.42 -43.70 -11.27
N GLY A 136 32.31 -42.38 -11.09
CA GLY A 136 33.16 -41.58 -10.20
C GLY A 136 34.45 -41.03 -10.84
N VAL A 137 34.70 -41.31 -12.12
CA VAL A 137 35.84 -40.78 -12.87
C VAL A 137 35.40 -39.61 -13.74
N CYS A 138 36.09 -38.47 -13.64
CA CYS A 138 35.81 -37.29 -14.45
C CYS A 138 36.38 -37.45 -15.87
N GLY A 139 35.56 -37.22 -16.88
CA GLY A 139 35.97 -37.11 -18.27
C GLY A 139 36.43 -35.69 -18.64
N ALA A 140 36.75 -35.51 -19.93
CA ALA A 140 37.20 -34.22 -20.45
C ALA A 140 36.09 -33.16 -20.32
N ALA A 141 36.43 -31.99 -19.77
CA ALA A 141 35.48 -30.89 -19.68
C ALA A 141 35.21 -30.23 -21.04
N ARG A 142 34.03 -29.61 -21.17
CA ARG A 142 33.72 -28.64 -22.22
C ARG A 142 33.28 -27.33 -21.59
N GLU A 143 33.58 -26.25 -22.27
CA GLU A 143 33.26 -24.91 -21.81
C GLU A 143 32.66 -24.09 -22.93
N GLY A 144 31.78 -23.17 -22.56
CA GLY A 144 31.23 -22.19 -23.47
C GLY A 144 31.01 -20.86 -22.77
N ARG A 145 30.66 -19.85 -23.57
CA ARG A 145 30.37 -18.49 -23.09
C ARG A 145 29.04 -18.01 -23.63
N PHE A 146 28.34 -17.23 -22.84
CA PHE A 146 27.14 -16.52 -23.24
C PHE A 146 27.00 -15.23 -22.43
N ALA A 147 26.13 -14.33 -22.87
CA ALA A 147 25.75 -13.14 -22.12
C ALA A 147 24.25 -13.10 -21.91
N THR A 148 23.80 -12.38 -20.89
CA THR A 148 22.39 -12.04 -20.70
C THR A 148 22.07 -10.69 -21.35
N ALA A 149 20.91 -10.59 -21.99
CA ALA A 149 20.43 -9.33 -22.54
C ALA A 149 20.34 -8.24 -21.45
N GLY A 150 20.53 -6.98 -21.83
CA GLY A 150 20.62 -5.86 -20.89
C GLY A 150 19.31 -5.15 -20.56
N THR A 151 18.17 -5.68 -20.99
CA THR A 151 16.85 -5.05 -20.85
C THR A 151 16.30 -5.27 -19.43
N PRO A 152 16.13 -4.21 -18.62
CA PRO A 152 15.46 -4.29 -17.33
C PRO A 152 13.92 -4.38 -17.47
N PRO A 153 13.20 -4.77 -16.40
CA PRO A 153 13.70 -5.14 -15.08
C PRO A 153 14.33 -6.54 -15.05
N ARG A 154 15.25 -6.77 -14.10
CA ARG A 154 15.72 -8.13 -13.78
C ARG A 154 14.66 -8.83 -12.90
N LEU A 155 13.81 -9.63 -13.53
CA LEU A 155 12.85 -10.49 -12.85
C LEU A 155 13.57 -11.63 -12.14
N LEU A 156 13.07 -12.01 -10.96
CA LEU A 156 13.60 -13.11 -10.19
C LEU A 156 12.51 -14.17 -9.93
N ARG A 157 12.87 -15.44 -10.10
CA ARG A 157 12.06 -16.57 -9.64
C ARG A 157 12.35 -16.78 -8.17
N LEU A 158 11.33 -16.70 -7.33
CA LEU A 158 11.36 -17.12 -5.94
C LEU A 158 10.08 -17.92 -5.69
N GLU A 159 10.21 -19.21 -5.39
CA GLU A 159 9.05 -20.09 -5.30
C GLU A 159 8.10 -19.63 -4.19
N GLY A 160 6.81 -19.53 -4.51
CA GLY A 160 5.76 -19.04 -3.59
C GLY A 160 5.69 -17.52 -3.42
N VAL A 161 6.71 -16.77 -3.85
CA VAL A 161 6.76 -15.31 -3.69
C VAL A 161 6.65 -14.63 -5.05
N TYR A 162 5.60 -13.83 -5.20
CA TYR A 162 5.28 -13.15 -6.43
C TYR A 162 5.88 -11.75 -6.48
N ASN A 163 5.93 -11.20 -7.70
CA ASN A 163 6.42 -9.84 -7.96
C ASN A 163 7.88 -9.58 -7.54
N THR A 164 8.70 -10.64 -7.52
CA THR A 164 10.10 -10.63 -7.10
C THR A 164 11.00 -10.03 -8.18
N ARG A 165 11.72 -8.96 -7.85
CA ARG A 165 12.64 -8.26 -8.75
C ARG A 165 13.90 -7.79 -8.02
N ASP A 166 14.99 -7.74 -8.76
CA ASP A 166 16.13 -6.91 -8.41
C ASP A 166 15.84 -5.46 -8.83
N LEU A 167 16.15 -4.50 -7.95
CA LEU A 167 16.04 -3.08 -8.24
C LEU A 167 17.17 -2.63 -9.19
N GLY A 168 18.25 -3.39 -9.28
CA GLY A 168 19.37 -3.15 -10.17
C GLY A 168 19.09 -3.43 -11.64
N GLY A 169 20.01 -2.96 -12.49
CA GLY A 169 19.96 -3.16 -13.93
C GLY A 169 19.42 -1.97 -14.72
N TRP A 170 18.65 -1.07 -14.12
CA TRP A 170 18.23 0.20 -14.73
C TRP A 170 19.41 1.14 -14.98
N ILE A 171 19.27 2.04 -15.94
CA ILE A 171 20.26 3.10 -16.19
C ILE A 171 19.82 4.35 -15.42
N GLY A 172 20.71 4.84 -14.55
CA GLY A 172 20.49 6.01 -13.73
C GLY A 172 21.37 7.18 -14.13
N LEU A 173 21.70 8.01 -13.14
CA LEU A 173 22.43 9.26 -13.30
C LEU A 173 23.77 9.06 -14.02
N GLY A 174 24.05 9.92 -15.02
CA GLY A 174 25.30 9.87 -15.79
C GLY A 174 25.44 8.63 -16.69
N GLY A 175 24.33 7.94 -17.01
CA GLY A 175 24.36 6.71 -17.81
C GLY A 175 24.90 5.49 -17.04
N ARG A 176 25.10 5.63 -15.71
CA ARG A 176 25.62 4.58 -14.85
C ARG A 176 24.50 3.59 -14.52
N ARG A 177 24.80 2.30 -14.56
CA ARG A 177 23.82 1.27 -14.23
C ARG A 177 23.62 1.18 -12.72
N VAL A 178 22.38 0.96 -12.28
CA VAL A 178 22.09 0.59 -10.90
C VAL A 178 22.64 -0.81 -10.65
N ARG A 179 23.52 -0.95 -9.65
CA ARG A 179 24.16 -2.21 -9.26
C ARG A 179 23.11 -3.27 -8.95
N GLN A 180 23.35 -4.46 -9.49
CA GLN A 180 22.50 -5.64 -9.31
C GLN A 180 22.88 -6.40 -8.03
N GLY A 181 21.92 -7.10 -7.43
CA GLY A 181 22.14 -8.00 -6.30
C GLY A 181 22.21 -7.31 -4.93
N LEU A 182 21.89 -6.02 -4.84
CA LEU A 182 21.98 -5.25 -3.60
C LEU A 182 20.61 -4.99 -2.96
N VAL A 183 19.60 -4.69 -3.79
CA VAL A 183 18.25 -4.37 -3.31
C VAL A 183 17.24 -5.16 -4.11
N PHE A 184 16.43 -5.93 -3.40
CA PHE A 184 15.34 -6.72 -3.93
C PHE A 184 14.01 -6.17 -3.47
N ARG A 185 13.00 -6.33 -4.32
CA ARG A 185 11.61 -6.06 -3.99
C ARG A 185 10.77 -7.30 -4.23
N THR A 186 9.88 -7.61 -3.31
CA THR A 186 9.04 -8.81 -3.36
C THR A 186 7.61 -8.55 -2.92
N GLY A 187 6.72 -9.50 -3.20
CA GLY A 187 5.49 -9.70 -2.43
C GLY A 187 5.80 -10.20 -1.01
N GLY A 188 4.79 -10.22 -0.15
CA GLY A 188 4.95 -10.70 1.22
C GLY A 188 5.54 -12.10 1.26
N LEU A 189 6.44 -12.35 2.22
CA LEU A 189 7.07 -13.67 2.37
C LEU A 189 6.18 -14.69 3.10
N ASN A 190 5.05 -14.23 3.63
CA ASN A 190 4.04 -15.01 4.31
C ASN A 190 2.63 -14.43 4.11
N ASP A 191 1.60 -15.22 4.43
CA ASP A 191 0.22 -14.78 4.48
C ASP A 191 0.05 -13.67 5.52
N ASN A 192 -0.96 -12.84 5.34
CA ASN A 192 -1.29 -11.84 6.33
C ASN A 192 -1.67 -12.50 7.64
N ALA A 193 -1.43 -11.79 8.73
CA ALA A 193 -2.04 -12.13 10.00
C ALA A 193 -3.55 -12.30 9.82
N ARG A 194 -4.07 -13.42 10.31
CA ARG A 194 -5.50 -13.71 10.25
C ARG A 194 -6.13 -13.27 11.55
N ALA A 195 -7.09 -12.34 11.45
CA ALA A 195 -7.94 -12.01 12.59
C ALA A 195 -8.76 -13.24 12.96
N GLU A 196 -8.59 -13.69 14.20
CA GLU A 196 -9.45 -14.68 14.82
C GLU A 196 -10.65 -13.95 15.39
N TYR A 197 -11.86 -14.27 14.92
CA TYR A 197 -13.08 -13.64 15.43
C TYR A 197 -13.64 -14.44 16.59
N CYS A 198 -14.15 -13.74 17.61
CA CYS A 198 -14.97 -14.37 18.63
C CYS A 198 -16.18 -15.03 17.95
N THR A 199 -16.60 -16.19 18.42
CA THR A 199 -17.91 -16.78 18.13
C THR A 199 -19.03 -15.94 18.76
N GLU A 200 -20.27 -16.17 18.35
CA GLU A 200 -21.42 -15.49 18.97
C GLU A 200 -21.51 -15.76 20.47
N ALA A 201 -21.26 -17.01 20.88
CA ALA A 201 -21.26 -17.41 22.29
C ALA A 201 -20.16 -16.69 23.09
N GLU A 202 -18.94 -16.63 22.56
CA GLU A 202 -17.83 -15.90 23.20
C GLU A 202 -18.15 -14.42 23.37
N ARG A 203 -18.70 -13.77 22.33
CA ARG A 203 -19.08 -12.35 22.43
C ARG A 203 -20.25 -12.12 23.39
N ALA A 204 -21.19 -13.06 23.48
CA ALA A 204 -22.31 -12.97 24.41
C ALA A 204 -21.84 -13.14 25.86
N ALA A 205 -20.91 -14.07 26.11
CA ALA A 205 -20.28 -14.27 27.40
C ALA A 205 -19.44 -13.06 27.84
N ALA A 206 -18.78 -12.39 26.90
CA ALA A 206 -17.99 -11.19 27.18
C ALA A 206 -18.84 -9.93 27.45
N ASP A 207 -20.10 -9.87 27.02
CA ASP A 207 -21.01 -8.73 27.21
C ASP A 207 -21.69 -8.75 28.59
N THR A 208 -20.87 -8.67 29.64
CA THR A 208 -21.29 -8.80 31.04
C THR A 208 -22.15 -7.62 31.53
N ASN A 209 -22.01 -6.44 30.91
CA ASN A 209 -22.79 -5.24 31.23
C ASN A 209 -23.95 -4.98 30.22
N GLY A 210 -24.12 -5.84 29.22
CA GLY A 210 -25.21 -5.75 28.24
C GLY A 210 -25.11 -4.60 27.23
N VAL A 211 -24.00 -3.86 27.21
CA VAL A 211 -23.81 -2.70 26.32
C VAL A 211 -23.87 -3.10 24.85
N ARG A 212 -23.28 -4.25 24.49
CA ARG A 212 -23.30 -4.73 23.10
C ARG A 212 -24.70 -5.14 22.69
N ARG A 213 -25.42 -5.89 23.52
CA ARG A 213 -26.83 -6.24 23.28
C ARG A 213 -27.70 -4.99 23.10
N ALA A 214 -27.53 -3.98 23.94
CA ALA A 214 -28.26 -2.71 23.82
C ALA A 214 -27.95 -1.99 22.50
N ARG A 215 -26.68 -1.95 22.09
CA ARG A 215 -26.27 -1.34 20.82
C ARG A 215 -26.82 -2.09 19.61
N GLU A 216 -26.80 -3.41 19.63
CA GLU A 216 -27.39 -4.25 18.59
C GLU A 216 -28.91 -4.00 18.47
N ALA A 217 -29.63 -3.97 19.60
CA ALA A 217 -31.06 -3.66 19.62
C ALA A 217 -31.36 -2.26 19.04
N SER A 218 -30.57 -1.26 19.41
CA SER A 218 -30.66 0.10 18.86
C SER A 218 -30.45 0.16 17.34
N LEU A 219 -29.43 -0.54 16.82
CA LEU A 219 -29.19 -0.61 15.37
C LEU A 219 -30.33 -1.32 14.64
N ARG A 220 -30.87 -2.41 15.20
CA ARG A 220 -32.03 -3.11 14.62
C ARG A 220 -33.28 -2.23 14.57
N ALA A 221 -33.54 -1.45 15.62
CA ALA A 221 -34.62 -0.47 15.61
C ALA A 221 -34.40 0.62 14.54
N SER A 222 -33.18 1.15 14.44
CA SER A 222 -32.80 2.13 13.41
C SER A 222 -32.96 1.57 11.99
N LEU A 223 -32.57 0.32 11.76
CA LEU A 223 -32.77 -0.36 10.47
C LEU A 223 -34.25 -0.44 10.08
N SER A 224 -35.12 -0.77 11.02
CA SER A 224 -36.57 -0.80 10.80
C SER A 224 -37.10 0.60 10.44
N LEU A 225 -36.67 1.62 11.20
CA LEU A 225 -37.03 3.01 10.95
C LEU A 225 -36.61 3.47 9.54
N TRP A 226 -35.35 3.29 9.16
CA TRP A 226 -34.86 3.75 7.85
C TRP A 226 -35.46 2.98 6.69
N ALA A 227 -35.76 1.69 6.87
CA ALA A 227 -36.49 0.91 5.86
C ALA A 227 -37.90 1.48 5.63
N SER A 228 -38.60 1.89 6.70
CA SER A 228 -39.89 2.58 6.61
C SER A 228 -39.75 3.94 5.91
N ARG A 229 -38.80 4.79 6.36
CA ARG A 229 -38.57 6.13 5.78
C ARG A 229 -38.18 6.10 4.30
N THR A 230 -37.45 5.07 3.86
CA THR A 230 -37.10 4.90 2.43
C THR A 230 -38.35 4.76 1.56
N ASN A 231 -39.43 4.17 2.10
CA ASN A 231 -40.70 4.04 1.40
C ASN A 231 -41.60 5.27 1.58
N GLU A 232 -41.72 5.79 2.81
CA GLU A 232 -42.54 6.95 3.14
C GLU A 232 -42.10 8.21 2.39
N TRP A 233 -40.79 8.44 2.29
CA TRP A 233 -40.24 9.64 1.65
C TRP A 233 -40.10 9.51 0.14
N ARG A 234 -40.62 8.42 -0.44
CA ARG A 234 -40.64 8.23 -1.88
C ARG A 234 -41.64 9.22 -2.50
N GLY A 235 -41.11 10.23 -3.19
CA GLY A 235 -41.92 11.29 -3.80
C GLY A 235 -42.19 12.50 -2.89
N ALA A 236 -41.53 12.59 -1.73
CA ALA A 236 -41.63 13.77 -0.87
C ALA A 236 -41.07 15.03 -1.56
N LYS A 237 -41.71 16.19 -1.32
CA LYS A 237 -41.28 17.49 -1.86
C LYS A 237 -39.99 17.93 -1.18
N MET A 238 -38.95 18.17 -1.97
CA MET A 238 -37.65 18.61 -1.50
C MET A 238 -37.47 20.11 -1.78
N LEU A 239 -36.97 20.83 -0.79
CA LEU A 239 -36.83 22.28 -0.78
C LEU A 239 -35.36 22.63 -0.57
N SER A 240 -34.88 23.61 -1.33
CA SER A 240 -33.64 24.31 -0.99
C SER A 240 -33.98 25.39 0.05
N VAL A 241 -33.23 25.42 1.14
CA VAL A 241 -33.43 26.38 2.23
C VAL A 241 -32.12 27.10 2.52
N ASP A 242 -32.18 28.42 2.67
CA ASP A 242 -31.04 29.21 3.12
C ASP A 242 -31.12 29.38 4.64
N VAL A 243 -30.22 28.72 5.35
CA VAL A 243 -30.13 28.81 6.82
C VAL A 243 -29.60 30.18 7.24
N GLY A 244 -28.84 30.88 6.39
CA GLY A 244 -28.21 32.16 6.70
C GLY A 244 -26.99 32.07 7.61
N ARG A 245 -26.22 33.16 7.65
CA ARG A 245 -24.88 33.23 8.26
C ARG A 245 -24.84 33.87 9.65
N SER A 246 -25.85 34.66 10.00
CA SER A 246 -25.91 35.37 11.27
C SER A 246 -26.71 34.57 12.31
N TRP A 247 -26.02 34.05 13.32
CA TRP A 247 -26.59 33.21 14.37
C TRP A 247 -26.60 33.94 15.71
N THR A 248 -27.59 33.63 16.54
CA THR A 248 -27.62 34.05 17.94
C THR A 248 -26.89 33.02 18.79
N LEU A 249 -25.98 33.45 19.65
CA LEU A 249 -25.18 32.62 20.53
C LEU A 249 -25.47 32.95 22.00
N PHE A 250 -25.62 31.91 22.81
CA PHE A 250 -25.55 32.01 24.27
C PHE A 250 -24.40 31.13 24.77
N ARG A 251 -23.49 31.71 25.55
CA ARG A 251 -22.40 31.00 26.22
C ARG A 251 -22.83 30.66 27.64
N VAL A 252 -23.30 29.45 27.85
CA VAL A 252 -23.90 29.05 29.12
C VAL A 252 -22.88 28.29 29.97
N PRO A 253 -22.54 28.75 31.18
CA PRO A 253 -21.68 27.99 32.08
C PRO A 253 -22.24 26.59 32.38
N GLU A 254 -21.38 25.57 32.37
CA GLU A 254 -21.79 24.16 32.52
C GLU A 254 -22.65 23.90 33.77
N ASN A 255 -22.33 24.55 34.90
CA ASN A 255 -23.06 24.41 36.15
C ASN A 255 -24.50 24.96 36.08
N VAL A 256 -24.76 25.91 35.18
CA VAL A 256 -26.09 26.43 34.88
C VAL A 256 -26.78 25.50 33.88
N PHE A 257 -26.09 25.13 32.79
CA PHE A 257 -26.64 24.29 31.74
C PHE A 257 -27.02 22.88 32.24
N ALA A 258 -26.27 22.31 33.19
CA ALA A 258 -26.56 21.00 33.76
C ALA A 258 -27.91 20.92 34.50
N ARG A 259 -28.55 22.05 34.81
CA ARG A 259 -29.86 22.14 35.47
C ARG A 259 -31.02 22.14 34.46
N GLY A 260 -31.01 21.19 33.52
CA GLY A 260 -32.06 21.05 32.51
C GLY A 260 -31.93 21.97 31.29
N GLY A 261 -30.71 22.41 30.98
CA GLY A 261 -30.46 23.33 29.85
C GLY A 261 -30.69 22.70 28.48
N GLU A 262 -30.51 21.39 28.34
CA GLU A 262 -30.79 20.66 27.10
C GLU A 262 -32.29 20.67 26.80
N GLU A 263 -33.12 20.34 27.81
CA GLU A 263 -34.58 20.35 27.72
C GLU A 263 -35.09 21.77 27.46
N ALA A 264 -34.48 22.78 28.10
CA ALA A 264 -34.82 24.18 27.87
C ALA A 264 -34.47 24.65 26.44
N ALA A 265 -33.33 24.21 25.90
CA ALA A 265 -32.94 24.53 24.52
C ALA A 265 -33.86 23.84 23.50
N ALA A 266 -34.18 22.57 23.73
CA ALA A 266 -35.12 21.81 22.90
C ALA A 266 -36.54 22.39 22.91
N ALA A 267 -36.96 23.04 24.00
CA ALA A 267 -38.29 23.63 24.12
C ALA A 267 -38.44 25.02 23.49
N LEU A 268 -37.38 25.61 22.93
CA LEU A 268 -37.44 26.93 22.31
C LEU A 268 -38.31 26.92 21.03
N ASP A 269 -39.26 27.85 20.98
CA ASP A 269 -40.14 28.12 19.83
C ASP A 269 -39.78 29.44 19.11
N ARG A 270 -38.99 30.30 19.74
CA ARG A 270 -38.44 31.56 19.21
C ARG A 270 -37.04 31.82 19.76
N ILE A 271 -36.29 32.70 19.11
CA ILE A 271 -34.98 33.15 19.62
C ILE A 271 -35.23 34.13 20.77
N PRO A 272 -34.81 33.83 22.01
CA PRO A 272 -35.03 34.72 23.15
C PRO A 272 -33.97 35.82 23.20
N GLY A 273 -34.23 36.91 23.94
CA GLY A 273 -33.20 37.93 24.23
C GLY A 273 -32.20 37.48 25.29
N THR A 274 -32.60 36.52 26.14
CA THR A 274 -31.76 35.87 27.16
C THR A 274 -32.09 34.39 27.25
N PHE A 275 -31.10 33.53 27.45
CA PHE A 275 -31.29 32.10 27.69
C PHE A 275 -30.60 31.69 28.99
N LEU A 276 -31.35 31.12 29.94
CA LEU A 276 -30.87 30.77 31.29
C LEU A 276 -30.14 31.93 32.01
N GLY A 277 -30.61 33.16 31.80
CA GLY A 277 -30.03 34.37 32.38
C GLY A 277 -28.81 34.93 31.64
N ILE A 278 -28.38 34.29 30.54
CA ILE A 278 -27.28 34.75 29.69
C ILE A 278 -27.84 35.58 28.53
N SER A 279 -27.26 36.75 28.29
CA SER A 279 -27.63 37.62 27.16
C SER A 279 -27.17 37.05 25.82
N ALA A 280 -27.92 37.34 24.77
CA ALA A 280 -27.59 36.96 23.41
C ALA A 280 -26.34 37.68 22.87
N GLU A 281 -25.48 36.94 22.19
CA GLU A 281 -24.42 37.43 21.31
C GLU A 281 -24.78 37.12 19.85
N THR A 282 -24.15 37.82 18.91
CA THR A 282 -24.24 37.50 17.48
C THR A 282 -22.93 36.87 17.01
N VAL A 283 -23.04 35.79 16.23
CA VAL A 283 -21.89 35.13 15.59
C VAL A 283 -22.14 34.98 14.10
N GLU A 284 -21.13 35.32 13.31
CA GLU A 284 -21.18 35.25 11.84
C GLU A 284 -20.41 34.03 11.33
N MET A 285 -21.07 33.23 10.51
CA MET A 285 -20.48 32.11 9.79
C MET A 285 -19.76 32.59 8.53
N ASP A 286 -18.71 31.90 8.12
CA ASP A 286 -18.04 32.11 6.82
C ASP A 286 -18.91 31.66 5.63
N GLU A 287 -18.39 31.74 4.41
CA GLU A 287 -19.10 31.33 3.19
C GLU A 287 -19.41 29.83 3.12
N LYS A 288 -18.70 29.01 3.90
CA LYS A 288 -18.94 27.57 4.03
C LYS A 288 -19.96 27.25 5.13
N GLY A 289 -20.45 28.27 5.85
CA GLY A 289 -21.35 28.11 6.98
C GLY A 289 -20.61 27.73 8.26
N THR A 290 -19.32 28.04 8.37
CA THR A 290 -18.43 27.62 9.47
C THR A 290 -18.00 28.81 10.33
N HIS A 291 -17.95 28.62 11.65
CA HIS A 291 -17.32 29.54 12.58
C HIS A 291 -16.38 28.79 13.53
N VAL A 292 -15.18 29.32 13.70
CA VAL A 292 -14.16 28.82 14.62
C VAL A 292 -14.14 29.69 15.86
N PHE A 293 -14.44 29.13 17.02
CA PHE A 293 -14.42 29.81 18.30
C PHE A 293 -12.99 29.77 18.90
N PRO A 294 -12.31 30.92 19.05
CA PRO A 294 -10.87 30.96 19.32
C PRO A 294 -10.47 30.74 20.80
N PHE A 295 -11.24 29.98 21.59
CA PHE A 295 -11.05 29.90 23.04
C PHE A 295 -11.19 28.48 23.62
N ASP A 296 -10.46 28.21 24.70
CA ASP A 296 -10.73 27.13 25.66
C ASP A 296 -11.75 27.67 26.69
N THR A 297 -12.98 27.17 26.66
CA THR A 297 -14.05 27.62 27.58
C THR A 297 -14.68 26.40 28.22
N ARG A 298 -15.17 26.46 29.46
CA ARG A 298 -15.97 25.35 30.04
C ARG A 298 -17.47 25.44 29.68
N GLU A 299 -17.85 26.27 28.72
CA GLU A 299 -19.22 26.71 28.47
C GLU A 299 -19.94 25.88 27.40
N ARG A 300 -21.26 25.74 27.52
CA ARG A 300 -22.12 25.20 26.46
C ARG A 300 -22.49 26.33 25.51
N LEU A 301 -22.26 26.10 24.22
CA LEU A 301 -22.68 27.04 23.17
C LEU A 301 -24.09 26.66 22.73
N VAL A 302 -25.04 27.54 22.98
CA VAL A 302 -26.42 27.40 22.46
C VAL A 302 -26.57 28.37 21.30
N LEU A 303 -26.68 27.81 20.10
CA LEU A 303 -26.70 28.53 18.83
C LEU A 303 -28.10 28.47 18.25
N CYS A 304 -28.74 29.61 18.04
CA CYS A 304 -30.10 29.70 17.52
C CYS A 304 -30.14 30.44 16.18
N ARG A 305 -30.92 29.91 15.23
CA ARG A 305 -31.14 30.53 13.93
C ARG A 305 -32.53 30.26 13.40
N ALA A 306 -33.23 31.32 13.02
CA ALA A 306 -34.48 31.20 12.28
C ALA A 306 -34.22 31.32 10.77
N PHE A 307 -34.93 30.53 9.98
CA PHE A 307 -34.90 30.58 8.52
C PHE A 307 -36.29 30.26 7.95
N ASP A 308 -36.55 30.69 6.73
CA ASP A 308 -37.84 30.46 6.07
C ASP A 308 -37.75 29.32 5.06
N ALA A 309 -38.82 28.52 4.97
CA ALA A 309 -39.01 27.54 3.90
C ALA A 309 -40.19 27.95 3.01
N PRO A 310 -40.10 27.76 1.69
CA PRO A 310 -41.10 28.26 0.73
C PRO A 310 -42.40 27.44 0.70
N ALA A 311 -42.45 26.29 1.36
CA ALA A 311 -43.61 25.40 1.47
C ALA A 311 -43.35 24.39 2.60
N ASP A 312 -44.39 23.63 2.96
CA ASP A 312 -44.19 22.38 3.71
C ASP A 312 -43.41 21.37 2.85
N GLY A 313 -42.44 20.69 3.45
CA GLY A 313 -41.65 19.69 2.76
C GLY A 313 -40.40 19.28 3.53
N PHE A 314 -39.42 18.75 2.81
CA PHE A 314 -38.14 18.35 3.38
C PHE A 314 -37.02 19.25 2.88
N ALA A 315 -36.04 19.49 3.74
CA ALA A 315 -34.77 20.11 3.38
C ALA A 315 -33.61 19.22 3.84
N ILE A 316 -32.43 19.40 3.22
CA ILE A 316 -31.20 18.78 3.71
C ILE A 316 -30.37 19.85 4.42
N LEU A 317 -30.19 19.69 5.72
CA LEU A 317 -29.27 20.50 6.49
C LEU A 317 -27.93 19.79 6.60
N GLY A 318 -26.87 20.55 6.36
CA GLY A 318 -25.52 20.18 6.68
C GLY A 318 -25.16 20.68 8.08
N ALA A 319 -24.62 19.84 8.96
CA ALA A 319 -24.18 20.26 10.28
C ALA A 319 -22.95 19.49 10.79
N SER A 320 -22.06 20.15 11.52
CA SER A 320 -20.90 19.52 12.15
C SER A 320 -20.32 20.36 13.28
N ALA A 321 -19.65 19.69 14.23
CA ALA A 321 -18.82 20.30 15.24
C ALA A 321 -17.63 19.38 15.58
N ASP A 322 -16.60 19.96 16.21
CA ASP A 322 -15.37 19.24 16.61
C ASP A 322 -15.63 18.18 17.69
N TRP A 323 -16.67 18.42 18.48
CA TRP A 323 -16.97 17.72 19.72
C TRP A 323 -18.44 17.27 19.74
N PHE A 324 -19.05 17.17 20.91
CA PHE A 324 -20.40 16.65 21.08
C PHE A 324 -21.42 17.73 20.78
N TRP A 325 -22.48 17.39 20.04
CA TRP A 325 -23.52 18.35 19.71
C TRP A 325 -24.89 17.71 19.49
N SER A 326 -25.92 18.49 19.79
CA SER A 326 -27.33 18.21 19.51
C SER A 326 -27.88 19.29 18.58
N LEU A 327 -28.84 18.92 17.72
CA LEU A 327 -29.54 19.87 16.86
C LEU A 327 -31.05 19.60 16.93
N TYR A 328 -31.80 20.69 17.06
CA TYR A 328 -33.25 20.71 17.11
C TYR A 328 -33.79 21.59 16.00
N LEU A 329 -34.88 21.16 15.38
CA LEU A 329 -35.66 21.95 14.44
C LEU A 329 -37.09 22.03 14.94
N ASN A 330 -37.60 23.24 15.17
CA ASN A 330 -38.95 23.48 15.69
C ASN A 330 -39.26 22.65 16.95
N GLY A 331 -38.26 22.51 17.83
CA GLY A 331 -38.31 21.73 19.06
C GLY A 331 -38.23 20.20 18.91
N VAL A 332 -38.11 19.70 17.67
CA VAL A 332 -37.91 18.28 17.39
C VAL A 332 -36.41 17.99 17.27
N ALA A 333 -35.91 17.00 18.01
CA ALA A 333 -34.52 16.57 17.90
C ALA A 333 -34.24 15.95 16.52
N VAL A 334 -33.30 16.52 15.77
CA VAL A 334 -32.89 16.03 14.44
C VAL A 334 -31.51 15.37 14.44
N ALA A 335 -30.66 15.67 15.45
CA ALA A 335 -29.38 15.00 15.65
C ALA A 335 -28.94 15.05 17.13
N ASP A 336 -28.26 13.99 17.58
CA ASP A 336 -27.57 13.90 18.88
C ASP A 336 -26.29 13.08 18.69
N PHE A 337 -25.16 13.77 18.57
CA PHE A 337 -23.84 13.18 18.30
C PHE A 337 -22.98 13.13 19.57
N ARG A 338 -23.12 12.02 20.30
CA ARG A 338 -22.41 11.78 21.59
C ARG A 338 -21.01 11.19 21.48
N SER A 339 -20.49 10.94 20.27
CA SER A 339 -19.15 10.39 20.06
C SER A 339 -18.07 11.43 19.74
N GLY A 340 -18.44 12.67 19.40
CA GLY A 340 -17.51 13.72 18.98
C GLY A 340 -16.65 13.35 17.75
N ASN A 341 -15.84 14.29 17.26
CA ASN A 341 -14.87 14.06 16.17
C ASN A 341 -13.41 14.06 16.67
N ASN A 342 -13.19 13.88 17.98
CA ASN A 342 -11.86 13.83 18.60
C ASN A 342 -10.94 15.03 18.22
N GLY A 343 -11.53 16.21 18.01
CA GLY A 343 -10.82 17.43 17.65
C GLY A 343 -10.54 17.62 16.15
N ASP A 344 -11.16 16.85 15.26
CA ASP A 344 -11.06 17.02 13.80
C ASP A 344 -12.36 17.64 13.20
N PRO A 345 -12.38 18.95 12.86
CA PRO A 345 -13.57 19.62 12.38
C PRO A 345 -14.08 19.02 11.07
N GLY A 346 -15.30 18.50 11.08
CA GLY A 346 -16.04 18.28 9.83
C GLY A 346 -16.57 19.60 9.28
N ASP A 347 -16.62 19.76 7.96
CA ASP A 347 -17.34 20.87 7.32
C ASP A 347 -18.87 20.68 7.40
N ALA A 348 -19.64 21.67 6.95
CA ALA A 348 -21.10 21.54 6.91
C ALA A 348 -21.59 20.41 5.97
N GLY A 349 -20.74 19.84 5.11
CA GLY A 349 -21.08 18.66 4.30
C GLY A 349 -20.95 17.32 5.06
N SER A 350 -20.28 17.32 6.22
CA SER A 350 -19.85 16.11 6.93
C SER A 350 -21.02 15.30 7.50
N ASN A 351 -22.08 15.97 7.99
CA ASN A 351 -23.33 15.31 8.32
C ASN A 351 -24.50 15.95 7.59
N ARG A 352 -25.09 15.18 6.68
CA ARG A 352 -26.34 15.54 6.00
C ARG A 352 -27.51 15.06 6.86
N LEU A 353 -28.49 15.93 7.08
CA LEU A 353 -29.65 15.72 7.94
C LEU A 353 -30.92 16.11 7.16
N PRO A 354 -31.73 15.14 6.69
CA PRO A 354 -33.05 15.45 6.16
C PRO A 354 -33.93 15.87 7.33
N VAL A 355 -34.56 17.02 7.16
CA VAL A 355 -35.42 17.60 8.18
C VAL A 355 -36.74 18.02 7.53
N GLU A 356 -37.82 17.88 8.29
CA GLU A 356 -39.14 18.34 7.89
C GLU A 356 -39.26 19.83 8.22
N VAL A 357 -39.48 20.64 7.20
CA VAL A 357 -39.65 22.09 7.32
C VAL A 357 -41.09 22.46 7.04
N ARG A 358 -41.57 23.49 7.72
CA ARG A 358 -42.89 24.07 7.51
C ARG A 358 -42.80 25.31 6.64
N GLU A 359 -43.83 25.58 5.86
CA GLU A 359 -43.96 26.84 5.12
C GLU A 359 -43.81 28.04 6.07
N GLY A 360 -42.99 29.00 5.65
CA GLY A 360 -42.59 30.13 6.47
C GLY A 360 -41.52 29.75 7.49
N ARG A 361 -41.65 30.28 8.71
CA ARG A 361 -40.55 30.34 9.68
C ARG A 361 -40.28 28.99 10.37
N ASN A 362 -39.02 28.60 10.37
CA ASN A 362 -38.47 27.46 11.08
C ASN A 362 -37.36 27.92 12.05
N LEU A 363 -37.18 27.23 13.17
CA LEU A 363 -36.16 27.55 14.18
C LEU A 363 -35.18 26.37 14.37
N LEU A 364 -33.91 26.64 14.13
CA LEU A 364 -32.80 25.77 14.53
C LEU A 364 -32.25 26.18 15.88
N VAL A 365 -32.00 25.18 16.71
CA VAL A 365 -31.25 25.31 17.96
C VAL A 365 -30.18 24.22 17.98
N ALA A 366 -28.92 24.61 18.04
CA ALA A 366 -27.80 23.71 18.23
C ALA A 366 -27.23 23.88 19.63
N VAL A 367 -26.94 22.78 20.31
CA VAL A 367 -26.18 22.77 21.55
C VAL A 367 -24.85 22.12 21.26
N VAL A 368 -23.75 22.86 21.45
CA VAL A 368 -22.40 22.37 21.21
C VAL A 368 -21.62 22.37 22.53
N LYS A 369 -21.04 21.23 22.84
CA LYS A 369 -20.10 21.05 23.95
C LYS A 369 -18.68 21.20 23.41
N HIS A 370 -17.92 22.13 23.97
CA HIS A 370 -16.48 22.25 23.71
C HIS A 370 -15.69 21.02 24.25
N GLY A 371 -14.44 20.89 23.78
CA GLY A 371 -13.41 20.01 24.34
C GLY A 371 -12.04 20.72 24.38
N MET A 372 -10.96 20.00 24.75
CA MET A 372 -9.67 20.60 25.18
C MET A 372 -8.85 21.35 24.10
N ALA A 373 -9.38 21.60 22.89
CA ALA A 373 -8.60 22.13 21.76
C ALA A 373 -9.38 23.15 20.88
N GLY A 374 -10.26 23.96 21.48
CA GLY A 374 -11.12 24.91 20.75
C GLY A 374 -12.42 24.26 20.25
N CYS A 375 -13.25 25.04 19.54
CA CYS A 375 -14.53 24.56 19.02
C CYS A 375 -14.85 25.19 17.66
N THR A 376 -15.36 24.38 16.74
CA THR A 376 -15.87 24.80 15.44
C THR A 376 -17.33 24.38 15.34
N TRP A 377 -18.18 25.27 14.81
CA TRP A 377 -19.54 24.93 14.41
C TRP A 377 -19.69 25.21 12.92
N SER A 378 -20.27 24.25 12.21
CA SER A 378 -20.59 24.38 10.79
C SER A 378 -22.04 24.03 10.56
N CYS A 379 -22.82 24.90 9.92
CA CYS A 379 -24.18 24.59 9.49
C CYS A 379 -24.61 25.39 8.25
N ARG A 380 -25.24 24.70 7.28
CA ARG A 380 -25.86 25.35 6.11
C ARG A 380 -26.95 24.48 5.49
N GLY A 381 -27.81 25.09 4.68
CA GLY A 381 -28.64 24.35 3.73
C GLY A 381 -27.76 23.74 2.65
N LEU A 382 -28.03 22.48 2.30
CA LEU A 382 -27.32 21.78 1.22
C LEU A 382 -28.24 21.60 0.03
N GLU A 383 -27.62 21.47 -1.16
CA GLU A 383 -28.34 21.18 -2.38
C GLU A 383 -29.27 19.97 -2.18
N PRO A 384 -30.53 20.10 -2.63
CA PRO A 384 -31.55 19.10 -2.43
C PRO A 384 -31.13 17.75 -3.07
N GLY A 385 -30.86 16.77 -2.20
CA GLY A 385 -30.72 15.37 -2.59
C GLY A 385 -32.06 14.63 -2.46
N SER A 386 -32.08 13.32 -2.72
CA SER A 386 -33.29 12.51 -2.46
C SER A 386 -33.34 12.07 -0.99
N PRO A 387 -34.41 12.39 -0.21
CA PRO A 387 -34.61 11.84 1.14
C PRO A 387 -34.61 10.32 1.16
N ALA A 388 -35.22 9.70 0.14
CA ALA A 388 -35.26 8.25 0.02
C ALA A 388 -33.86 7.67 -0.23
N ALA A 389 -33.02 8.34 -1.02
CA ALA A 389 -31.62 7.95 -1.19
C ALA A 389 -30.83 8.11 0.12
N PHE A 390 -31.06 9.19 0.86
CA PHE A 390 -30.46 9.37 2.18
C PHE A 390 -30.88 8.28 3.17
N ALA A 391 -32.17 7.96 3.24
CA ALA A 391 -32.69 6.90 4.09
C ALA A 391 -32.11 5.52 3.70
N ALA A 392 -31.95 5.27 2.40
CA ALA A 392 -31.28 4.08 1.88
C ALA A 392 -29.79 4.03 2.28
N ASP A 393 -29.07 5.15 2.24
CA ASP A 393 -27.68 5.23 2.69
C ASP A 393 -27.55 4.98 4.20
N ARG A 394 -28.45 5.55 5.00
CA ARG A 394 -28.53 5.31 6.46
C ARG A 394 -28.81 3.85 6.76
N LEU A 395 -29.76 3.23 6.04
CA LEU A 395 -30.06 1.80 6.12
C LEU A 395 -28.82 0.96 5.78
N ALA A 396 -28.11 1.30 4.69
CA ALA A 396 -26.91 0.60 4.28
C ALA A 396 -25.77 0.73 5.32
N ARG A 397 -25.58 1.92 5.90
CA ARG A 397 -24.60 2.16 6.96
C ARG A 397 -24.92 1.36 8.21
N ASP A 398 -26.16 1.40 8.70
CA ASP A 398 -26.53 0.69 9.93
C ASP A 398 -26.43 -0.83 9.76
N ARG A 399 -26.64 -1.35 8.53
CA ARG A 399 -26.35 -2.76 8.19
C ARG A 399 -24.87 -3.07 8.34
N ARG A 400 -23.98 -2.18 7.87
CA ARG A 400 -22.53 -2.32 8.02
C ARG A 400 -22.11 -2.27 9.50
N LEU A 401 -22.67 -1.35 10.28
CA LEU A 401 -22.39 -1.24 11.72
C LEU A 401 -22.83 -2.49 12.48
N LEU A 402 -24.02 -3.02 12.16
CA LEU A 402 -24.53 -4.24 12.77
C LEU A 402 -23.65 -5.46 12.41
N ALA A 403 -23.24 -5.59 11.15
CA ALA A 403 -22.28 -6.62 10.74
C ALA A 403 -20.92 -6.45 11.45
N GLY A 404 -20.48 -5.22 11.68
CA GLY A 404 -19.26 -4.91 12.45
C GLY A 404 -19.30 -5.41 13.89
N LEU A 405 -20.45 -5.28 14.58
CA LEU A 405 -20.64 -5.82 15.94
C LEU A 405 -20.56 -7.36 16.01
N GLN A 406 -20.67 -8.04 14.86
CA GLN A 406 -20.51 -9.49 14.75
C GLN A 406 -19.06 -9.89 14.44
N ARG A 407 -18.18 -8.95 14.09
CA ARG A 407 -16.78 -9.19 13.75
C ARG A 407 -15.84 -8.71 14.85
N VAL A 408 -16.14 -9.06 16.10
CA VAL A 408 -15.25 -8.77 17.23
C VAL A 408 -14.04 -9.69 17.14
N VAL A 409 -12.85 -9.09 17.09
CA VAL A 409 -11.58 -9.81 16.99
C VAL A 409 -11.18 -10.30 18.37
N LYS A 410 -10.97 -11.62 18.49
CA LYS A 410 -10.46 -12.33 19.67
C LYS A 410 -8.94 -12.18 19.79
N GLY A 411 -8.26 -12.22 18.65
CA GLY A 411 -6.81 -12.10 18.52
C GLY A 411 -6.42 -12.16 17.05
N HIS A 412 -5.13 -12.18 16.75
CA HIS A 412 -4.67 -12.54 15.42
C HIS A 412 -3.66 -13.67 15.51
N ALA A 413 -3.72 -14.56 14.53
CA ALA A 413 -2.74 -15.60 14.34
C ALA A 413 -1.79 -15.23 13.21
N ARG A 414 -0.52 -15.60 13.37
CA ARG A 414 0.49 -15.50 12.31
C ARG A 414 0.03 -16.27 11.07
N GLY A 415 0.13 -15.62 9.92
CA GLY A 415 -0.09 -16.26 8.62
C GLY A 415 1.05 -17.23 8.24
N ALA A 416 0.73 -18.28 7.49
CA ALA A 416 1.68 -19.28 7.02
C ALA A 416 2.70 -18.66 6.04
N ASP A 417 3.94 -19.15 6.07
CA ASP A 417 4.99 -18.66 5.16
C ASP A 417 4.70 -19.10 3.71
N PHE A 418 4.87 -18.18 2.76
CA PHE A 418 4.80 -18.48 1.33
C PHE A 418 6.16 -18.97 0.80
N VAL A 419 7.24 -18.45 1.38
CA VAL A 419 8.60 -18.82 1.00
C VAL A 419 8.91 -20.27 1.40
N THR A 420 9.33 -21.07 0.42
CA THR A 420 9.75 -22.46 0.61
C THR A 420 11.17 -22.55 1.19
N ASP A 421 11.59 -23.74 1.63
CA ASP A 421 12.97 -23.94 2.12
C ASP A 421 14.04 -23.66 1.04
N GLU A 422 13.74 -24.01 -0.22
CA GLU A 422 14.59 -23.62 -1.37
C GLU A 422 14.60 -22.10 -1.54
N GLY A 423 13.45 -21.44 -1.47
CA GLY A 423 13.36 -19.99 -1.54
C GLY A 423 14.15 -19.29 -0.43
N ARG A 424 14.14 -19.84 0.79
CA ARG A 424 14.97 -19.33 1.90
C ARG A 424 16.45 -19.45 1.60
N ARG A 425 16.91 -20.63 1.13
CA ARG A 425 18.32 -20.81 0.73
C ARG A 425 18.70 -19.87 -0.41
N GLN A 426 17.83 -19.69 -1.39
CA GLN A 426 18.06 -18.76 -2.49
C GLN A 426 18.18 -17.31 -2.01
N MET A 427 17.29 -16.84 -1.14
CA MET A 427 17.35 -15.48 -0.59
C MET A 427 18.60 -15.28 0.28
N LEU A 428 18.91 -16.22 1.18
CA LEU A 428 19.98 -16.07 2.17
C LEU A 428 21.38 -16.36 1.59
N ASP A 429 21.51 -17.41 0.79
CA ASP A 429 22.80 -17.91 0.32
C ASP A 429 23.07 -17.50 -1.14
N GLY A 430 22.04 -17.47 -1.99
CA GLY A 430 22.14 -17.04 -3.38
C GLY A 430 22.19 -15.52 -3.53
N PHE A 431 21.20 -14.83 -2.99
CA PHE A 431 21.08 -13.37 -3.07
C PHE A 431 21.79 -12.65 -1.91
N GLY A 432 22.11 -13.36 -0.84
CA GLY A 432 22.83 -12.77 0.31
C GLY A 432 21.98 -11.79 1.11
N VAL A 433 20.65 -11.94 1.11
CA VAL A 433 19.73 -11.06 1.85
C VAL A 433 20.00 -11.17 3.34
N ARG A 434 20.24 -10.01 3.96
CA ARG A 434 20.51 -9.88 5.41
C ARG A 434 19.42 -9.11 6.14
N THR A 435 18.72 -8.24 5.41
CA THR A 435 17.68 -7.38 5.98
C THR A 435 16.42 -7.46 5.14
N GLU A 436 15.29 -7.64 5.80
CA GLU A 436 13.95 -7.57 5.23
C GLU A 436 13.27 -6.31 5.77
N ILE A 437 12.77 -5.45 4.90
CA ILE A 437 11.96 -4.29 5.27
C ILE A 437 10.49 -4.61 4.98
N ASP A 438 9.74 -4.88 6.03
CA ASP A 438 8.31 -5.21 5.93
C ASP A 438 7.49 -3.91 6.01
N LEU A 439 6.88 -3.53 4.90
CA LEU A 439 6.10 -2.30 4.76
C LEU A 439 4.63 -2.44 5.17
N ARG A 440 4.22 -3.65 5.57
CA ARG A 440 2.84 -3.94 5.98
C ARG A 440 2.46 -3.19 7.25
N THR A 441 1.16 -2.96 7.42
CA THR A 441 0.58 -2.39 8.63
C THR A 441 0.69 -3.39 9.78
N ASP A 442 0.53 -2.88 11.00
CA ASP A 442 0.60 -3.68 12.22
C ASP A 442 -0.46 -4.79 12.19
N GLU A 443 -1.67 -4.47 11.70
CA GLU A 443 -2.77 -5.42 11.50
C GLU A 443 -2.44 -6.53 10.49
N GLU A 444 -1.75 -6.20 9.40
CA GLU A 444 -1.37 -7.18 8.37
C GLU A 444 -0.23 -8.10 8.83
N THR A 445 0.57 -7.69 9.82
CA THR A 445 1.72 -8.45 10.34
C THR A 445 1.44 -9.20 11.63
N PHE A 446 0.34 -8.89 12.32
CA PHE A 446 0.02 -9.31 13.68
C PHE A 446 0.31 -10.81 13.97
N GLY A 447 1.33 -11.06 14.81
CA GLY A 447 1.84 -12.41 15.14
C GLY A 447 3.20 -12.76 14.50
N LEU A 448 3.81 -11.87 13.71
CA LEU A 448 5.17 -12.02 13.19
C LEU A 448 6.22 -11.42 14.15
N ASP A 449 6.93 -12.31 14.84
CA ASP A 449 8.02 -11.93 15.76
C ASP A 449 9.42 -11.97 15.09
N GLY A 450 9.51 -12.32 13.80
CA GLY A 450 10.77 -12.43 13.07
C GLY A 450 10.58 -12.56 11.55
N SER A 451 11.68 -12.62 10.80
CA SER A 451 11.64 -12.82 9.35
C SER A 451 11.17 -14.24 9.00
N PRO A 452 10.27 -14.41 8.01
CA PRO A 452 9.99 -15.71 7.41
C PRO A 452 11.21 -16.39 6.80
N LEU A 453 12.30 -15.67 6.53
CA LEU A 453 13.58 -16.24 6.09
C LEU A 453 14.38 -16.88 7.24
N GLY A 454 13.96 -16.69 8.50
CA GLY A 454 14.61 -17.21 9.69
C GLY A 454 15.64 -16.25 10.29
N PRO A 455 16.35 -16.68 11.35
CA PRO A 455 17.13 -15.79 12.22
C PRO A 455 18.38 -15.18 11.56
N ARG A 456 18.78 -15.68 10.39
CA ARG A 456 19.89 -15.11 9.60
C ARG A 456 19.50 -13.81 8.88
N CYS A 457 18.21 -13.50 8.77
CA CYS A 457 17.70 -12.27 8.20
C CYS A 457 17.07 -11.40 9.29
N ARG A 458 17.52 -10.15 9.38
CA ARG A 458 16.92 -9.14 10.27
C ARG A 458 15.66 -8.59 9.62
N ARG A 459 14.51 -8.83 10.25
CA ARG A 459 13.27 -8.13 9.89
C ARG A 459 13.24 -6.74 10.52
N VAL A 460 12.94 -5.73 9.70
CA VAL A 460 12.68 -4.35 10.12
C VAL A 460 11.29 -3.98 9.65
N HIS A 461 10.37 -3.81 10.59
CA HIS A 461 8.99 -3.47 10.29
C HIS A 461 8.83 -1.95 10.18
N VAL A 462 8.45 -1.48 8.99
CA VAL A 462 8.24 -0.06 8.68
C VAL A 462 6.86 0.12 8.08
N SER A 463 5.85 0.09 8.95
CA SER A 463 4.44 0.30 8.64
C SER A 463 4.25 1.60 7.84
N SER A 464 3.91 1.47 6.55
CA SER A 464 3.89 2.60 5.60
C SER A 464 2.58 2.71 4.83
N ASN A 465 2.34 3.90 4.27
CA ASN A 465 1.30 4.15 3.29
C ASN A 465 1.88 4.13 1.87
N ALA A 466 1.02 4.14 0.84
CA ALA A 466 1.41 4.29 -0.56
C ALA A 466 0.88 5.61 -1.15
N TYR A 467 1.44 6.01 -2.29
CA TYR A 467 0.91 7.11 -3.11
C TYR A 467 0.66 8.39 -2.28
N GLU A 468 -0.53 8.99 -2.36
CA GLU A 468 -0.89 10.22 -1.62
C GLU A 468 -0.72 10.12 -0.10
N GLY A 469 -0.83 8.92 0.47
CA GLY A 469 -0.64 8.68 1.90
C GLY A 469 0.77 9.01 2.39
N MET A 470 1.76 9.14 1.49
CA MET A 470 3.12 9.57 1.81
C MET A 470 3.20 11.04 2.26
N LYS A 471 2.19 11.87 1.94
CA LYS A 471 2.11 13.29 2.36
C LYS A 471 1.76 13.43 3.84
N THR A 472 1.13 12.41 4.43
CA THR A 472 0.76 12.43 5.84
C THR A 472 2.00 12.42 6.72
N ARG A 473 1.89 12.93 7.96
CA ARG A 473 2.98 12.87 8.95
C ARG A 473 3.49 11.44 9.14
N ARG A 474 2.58 10.48 9.37
CA ARG A 474 2.89 9.05 9.49
C ARG A 474 3.59 8.51 8.24
N GLY A 475 3.13 8.88 7.05
CA GLY A 475 3.75 8.50 5.79
C GLY A 475 5.20 8.97 5.69
N ARG A 476 5.46 10.26 5.94
CA ARG A 476 6.83 10.82 5.93
C ARG A 476 7.75 10.16 6.95
N GLU A 477 7.28 9.92 8.17
CA GLU A 477 8.06 9.25 9.22
C GLU A 477 8.41 7.80 8.84
N ALA A 478 7.48 7.07 8.21
CA ALA A 478 7.70 5.71 7.73
C ALA A 478 8.74 5.67 6.58
N PHE A 479 8.56 6.50 5.54
CA PHE A 479 9.54 6.58 4.44
C PHE A 479 10.92 7.02 4.93
N ALA A 480 11.00 7.97 5.86
CA ALA A 480 12.26 8.36 6.47
C ALA A 480 12.93 7.20 7.21
N SER A 481 12.16 6.39 7.93
CA SER A 481 12.70 5.20 8.62
C SER A 481 13.22 4.16 7.62
N ALA A 482 12.51 3.93 6.51
CA ALA A 482 12.96 3.03 5.45
C ALA A 482 14.25 3.55 4.77
N PHE A 483 14.31 4.82 4.40
CA PHE A 483 15.48 5.41 3.72
C PHE A 483 16.77 5.31 4.54
N ARG A 484 16.70 5.47 5.87
CA ARG A 484 17.88 5.29 6.75
C ARG A 484 18.50 3.91 6.63
N LEU A 485 17.69 2.87 6.39
CA LEU A 485 18.18 1.49 6.25
C LEU A 485 19.05 1.31 5.00
N PHE A 486 18.77 2.06 3.93
CA PHE A 486 19.55 2.02 2.69
C PHE A 486 20.85 2.84 2.77
N LEU A 487 21.06 3.63 3.82
CA LEU A 487 22.30 4.38 4.05
C LEU A 487 23.32 3.61 4.90
N ASP A 488 22.96 2.44 5.41
CA ASP A 488 23.85 1.59 6.19
C ASP A 488 24.27 0.36 5.36
N PRO A 489 25.52 0.29 4.87
CA PRO A 489 26.02 -0.83 4.09
C PRO A 489 25.92 -2.19 4.78
N SER A 490 25.83 -2.24 6.12
CA SER A 490 25.70 -3.50 6.86
C SER A 490 24.34 -4.19 6.66
N ASN A 491 23.33 -3.46 6.18
CA ASN A 491 22.01 -4.02 5.90
C ASN A 491 21.97 -4.82 4.60
N TYR A 492 22.94 -4.64 3.70
CA TYR A 492 22.92 -5.21 2.35
C TYR A 492 23.33 -6.70 2.30
N ALA A 493 22.70 -7.52 1.46
CA ALA A 493 21.60 -7.16 0.55
C ALA A 493 20.26 -7.02 1.28
N VAL A 494 19.41 -6.11 0.79
CA VAL A 494 18.12 -5.77 1.40
C VAL A 494 16.98 -6.31 0.52
N ASP A 495 16.01 -6.97 1.12
CA ASP A 495 14.69 -7.19 0.52
C ASP A 495 13.67 -6.23 1.15
N PHE A 496 12.73 -5.70 0.38
CA PHE A 496 11.60 -4.96 0.94
C PHE A 496 10.29 -5.35 0.26
N HIS A 497 9.23 -5.47 1.06
CA HIS A 497 7.95 -5.99 0.58
C HIS A 497 6.75 -5.39 1.30
N CYS A 498 5.57 -5.59 0.74
CA CYS A 498 4.30 -5.37 1.41
C CYS A 498 3.46 -6.66 1.33
N ILE A 499 2.14 -6.60 1.19
CA ILE A 499 1.38 -7.82 0.84
C ILE A 499 1.72 -8.22 -0.59
N ALA A 500 1.39 -7.35 -1.54
CA ALA A 500 1.39 -7.71 -2.94
C ALA A 500 2.71 -7.38 -3.67
N GLY A 501 3.63 -6.72 -2.98
CA GLY A 501 4.84 -6.14 -3.59
C GLY A 501 4.51 -5.02 -4.57
N GLN A 502 3.32 -4.41 -4.49
CA GLN A 502 2.76 -3.53 -5.51
C GLN A 502 2.76 -2.07 -5.10
N ASP A 503 1.88 -1.67 -4.17
CA ASP A 503 1.61 -0.24 -3.96
C ASP A 503 2.65 0.42 -3.04
N ARG A 504 2.82 -0.07 -1.81
CA ARG A 504 3.84 0.43 -0.86
C ARG A 504 5.25 0.15 -1.34
N THR A 505 5.50 -1.10 -1.72
CA THR A 505 6.76 -1.53 -2.35
C THR A 505 7.02 -0.76 -3.65
N GLY A 506 6.03 -0.59 -4.53
CA GLY A 506 6.21 0.18 -5.76
C GLY A 506 6.49 1.65 -5.50
N THR A 507 5.84 2.26 -4.50
CA THR A 507 6.13 3.65 -4.10
C THR A 507 7.58 3.79 -3.62
N LEU A 508 8.05 2.89 -2.74
CA LEU A 508 9.44 2.91 -2.27
C LEU A 508 10.44 2.66 -3.42
N SER A 509 10.18 1.65 -4.26
CA SER A 509 10.96 1.34 -5.47
C SER A 509 11.12 2.56 -6.38
N PHE A 510 10.00 3.23 -6.66
CA PHE A 510 9.93 4.41 -7.52
C PHE A 510 10.79 5.55 -6.96
N ILE A 511 10.72 5.79 -5.65
CA ILE A 511 11.54 6.83 -5.00
C ILE A 511 13.02 6.47 -5.04
N LEU A 512 13.39 5.23 -4.69
CA LEU A 512 14.79 4.79 -4.68
C LEU A 512 15.42 4.91 -6.07
N LEU A 513 14.76 4.40 -7.12
CA LEU A 513 15.22 4.55 -8.51
C LEU A 513 15.23 6.03 -8.95
N GLY A 514 14.26 6.82 -8.51
CA GLY A 514 14.19 8.26 -8.76
C GLY A 514 15.39 9.01 -8.18
N ILE A 515 15.80 8.69 -6.95
CA ILE A 515 17.02 9.24 -6.33
C ILE A 515 18.26 8.89 -7.16
N LEU A 516 18.31 7.67 -7.72
CA LEU A 516 19.40 7.18 -8.56
C LEU A 516 19.42 7.76 -9.98
N GLY A 517 18.46 8.63 -10.32
CA GLY A 517 18.41 9.32 -11.62
C GLY A 517 17.89 8.46 -12.77
N VAL A 518 17.13 7.40 -12.46
CA VAL A 518 16.45 6.61 -13.49
C VAL A 518 15.38 7.45 -14.17
N SER A 519 15.27 7.33 -15.50
CA SER A 519 14.35 8.14 -16.31
C SER A 519 12.89 7.92 -15.93
N GLU A 520 12.03 8.92 -16.11
CA GLU A 520 10.60 8.80 -15.80
C GLU A 520 9.94 7.61 -16.52
N ASP A 521 10.24 7.41 -17.79
CA ASP A 521 9.72 6.28 -18.58
C ASP A 521 10.14 4.92 -17.98
N ASP A 522 11.38 4.80 -17.50
CA ASP A 522 11.89 3.59 -16.86
C ASP A 522 11.33 3.37 -15.44
N LEU A 523 11.12 4.45 -14.69
CA LEU A 523 10.41 4.39 -13.40
C LEU A 523 8.98 3.85 -13.60
N LEU A 524 8.31 4.31 -14.64
CA LEU A 524 7.00 3.78 -15.04
C LEU A 524 7.11 2.32 -15.47
N ARG A 525 8.10 1.93 -16.29
CA ARG A 525 8.30 0.52 -16.69
C ARG A 525 8.49 -0.43 -15.49
N ASP A 526 9.26 -0.05 -14.46
CA ASP A 526 9.41 -0.87 -13.24
C ASP A 526 8.07 -1.03 -12.49
N TRP A 527 7.33 0.08 -12.34
CA TRP A 527 6.02 0.03 -11.70
C TRP A 527 5.04 -0.83 -12.52
N GLU A 528 5.04 -0.64 -13.84
CA GLU A 528 4.18 -1.33 -14.79
C GLU A 528 4.48 -2.82 -14.90
N ALA A 529 5.73 -3.25 -14.67
CA ALA A 529 6.11 -4.67 -14.64
C ALA A 529 5.36 -5.48 -13.57
N THR A 530 4.74 -4.81 -12.59
CA THR A 530 3.80 -5.45 -11.65
C THR A 530 2.61 -6.10 -12.37
N ALA A 531 2.28 -5.66 -13.59
CA ALA A 531 1.30 -6.26 -14.47
C ALA A 531 1.59 -7.69 -14.89
N PHE A 532 2.86 -8.10 -14.85
CA PHE A 532 3.25 -9.44 -15.26
C PHE A 532 2.59 -10.50 -14.40
N TRP A 533 2.30 -10.24 -13.12
CA TRP A 533 1.56 -11.18 -12.28
C TRP A 533 0.14 -10.69 -11.95
N ASN A 534 -0.08 -9.38 -11.81
CA ASN A 534 -1.38 -8.85 -11.42
C ASN A 534 -2.29 -8.60 -12.64
N LYS A 535 -3.32 -9.43 -12.80
CA LYS A 535 -4.33 -9.28 -13.87
C LYS A 535 -5.43 -8.24 -13.59
N SER A 536 -5.48 -7.67 -12.39
CA SER A 536 -6.54 -6.74 -11.97
C SER A 536 -6.42 -5.40 -12.68
N THR A 537 -7.52 -4.96 -13.30
CA THR A 537 -7.65 -3.60 -13.88
C THR A 537 -7.93 -2.54 -12.82
N HIS A 538 -8.07 -2.91 -11.54
CA HIS A 538 -8.10 -1.91 -10.46
C HIS A 538 -6.73 -1.29 -10.23
N PHE A 539 -5.65 -2.04 -10.48
CA PHE A 539 -4.28 -1.51 -10.51
C PHE A 539 -4.04 -0.83 -11.87
N ARG A 540 -4.29 0.47 -11.91
CA ARG A 540 -4.23 1.33 -13.10
C ARG A 540 -3.62 2.67 -12.74
N HIS A 541 -3.13 3.43 -13.72
CA HIS A 541 -2.39 4.67 -13.49
C HIS A 541 -3.18 5.69 -12.66
N GLU A 542 -4.47 5.90 -12.94
CA GLU A 542 -5.27 6.99 -12.34
C GLU A 542 -5.48 6.83 -10.83
N ASN A 543 -5.53 5.58 -10.35
CA ASN A 543 -5.74 5.28 -8.93
C ASN A 543 -4.44 5.03 -8.17
N ALA A 544 -3.30 5.08 -8.85
CA ALA A 544 -2.01 4.70 -8.30
C ALA A 544 -0.93 5.70 -8.70
N ILE A 545 -0.22 5.46 -9.81
CA ILE A 545 0.98 6.22 -10.14
C ILE A 545 0.67 7.71 -10.39
N ASP A 546 -0.48 8.05 -10.96
CA ASP A 546 -0.86 9.45 -11.18
C ASP A 546 -1.03 10.21 -9.85
N ARG A 547 -1.52 9.52 -8.81
CA ARG A 547 -1.63 10.08 -7.45
C ARG A 547 -0.25 10.26 -6.81
N LEU A 548 0.70 9.37 -7.12
CA LEU A 548 2.09 9.50 -6.68
C LEU A 548 2.78 10.68 -7.37
N LEU A 549 2.63 10.81 -8.69
CA LEU A 549 3.18 11.92 -9.46
C LEU A 549 2.61 13.26 -9.00
N ALA A 550 1.31 13.32 -8.67
CA ALA A 550 0.68 14.49 -8.06
C ALA A 550 1.22 14.82 -6.65
N VAL A 551 1.90 13.88 -5.98
CA VAL A 551 2.66 14.21 -4.77
C VAL A 551 3.93 14.96 -5.12
N PHE A 552 4.73 14.44 -6.04
CA PHE A 552 6.00 15.05 -6.43
C PHE A 552 5.81 16.39 -7.14
N ALA A 553 4.69 16.60 -7.83
CA ALA A 553 4.36 17.89 -8.45
C ALA A 553 4.27 19.07 -7.46
N ALA A 554 4.10 18.81 -6.16
CA ALA A 554 4.10 19.84 -5.11
C ALA A 554 5.51 20.24 -4.62
N PHE A 555 6.57 19.57 -5.11
CA PHE A 555 7.95 19.86 -4.75
C PHE A 555 8.67 20.57 -5.90
N GLU A 556 9.63 21.43 -5.55
CA GLU A 556 10.45 22.14 -6.52
C GLU A 556 11.43 21.20 -7.25
N GLY A 557 11.68 21.47 -8.54
CA GLY A 557 12.59 20.69 -9.38
C GLY A 557 12.22 20.74 -10.86
N GLU A 558 13.23 20.79 -11.72
CA GLU A 558 13.07 20.81 -13.18
C GLU A 558 12.62 19.44 -13.70
N THR A 559 13.23 18.38 -13.19
CA THR A 559 12.90 17.00 -13.54
C THR A 559 12.09 16.30 -12.45
N LEU A 560 11.43 15.18 -12.78
CA LEU A 560 10.78 14.34 -11.77
C LEU A 560 11.78 13.84 -10.71
N ASN A 561 13.02 13.52 -11.11
CA ASN A 561 14.07 13.09 -10.18
C ASN A 561 14.43 14.19 -9.17
N ASP A 562 14.47 15.47 -9.60
CA ASP A 562 14.72 16.61 -8.70
C ASP A 562 13.62 16.75 -7.65
N ARG A 563 12.36 16.63 -8.08
CA ARG A 563 11.19 16.70 -7.19
C ARG A 563 11.15 15.53 -6.20
N ILE A 564 11.54 14.33 -6.63
CA ILE A 564 11.73 13.18 -5.75
C ILE A 564 12.83 13.46 -4.72
N CYS A 565 13.97 14.00 -5.14
CA CYS A 565 15.05 14.37 -4.22
C CYS A 565 14.59 15.47 -3.23
N ALA A 566 13.81 16.45 -3.68
CA ALA A 566 13.23 17.48 -2.82
C ALA A 566 12.24 16.88 -1.79
N TYR A 567 11.41 15.91 -2.18
CA TYR A 567 10.59 15.14 -1.23
C TYR A 567 11.47 14.42 -0.19
N VAL A 568 12.52 13.74 -0.61
CA VAL A 568 13.44 13.02 0.29
C VAL A 568 14.13 13.97 1.28
N ARG A 569 14.53 15.17 0.83
CA ARG A 569 15.04 16.23 1.72
C ARG A 569 13.99 16.69 2.72
N SER A 570 12.73 16.83 2.31
CA SER A 570 11.63 17.16 3.24
C SER A 570 11.39 16.09 4.32
N CYS A 571 11.87 14.86 4.11
CA CYS A 571 11.88 13.78 5.09
C CYS A 571 13.11 13.81 6.01
N GLY A 572 13.98 14.82 5.91
CA GLY A 572 15.13 15.05 6.80
C GLY A 572 16.45 14.48 6.29
N PHE A 573 16.59 14.21 5.00
CA PHE A 573 17.84 13.72 4.39
C PHE A 573 18.60 14.85 3.72
N THR A 574 19.93 14.76 3.76
CA THR A 574 20.83 15.74 3.15
C THR A 574 21.25 15.34 1.74
N ASP A 575 21.84 16.27 0.99
CA ASP A 575 22.48 15.95 -0.29
C ASP A 575 23.66 14.98 -0.15
N ALA A 576 24.32 14.98 1.01
CA ALA A 576 25.38 14.02 1.32
C ALA A 576 24.81 12.60 1.45
N ASP A 577 23.64 12.43 2.08
CA ASP A 577 22.95 11.15 2.18
C ASP A 577 22.53 10.63 0.80
N ILE A 578 21.93 11.51 -0.02
CA ILE A 578 21.56 11.19 -1.40
C ILE A 578 22.79 10.81 -2.23
N GLY A 579 23.88 11.57 -2.12
CA GLY A 579 25.15 11.31 -2.80
C GLY A 579 25.78 9.99 -2.35
N PHE A 580 25.70 9.66 -1.06
CA PHE A 580 26.16 8.40 -0.52
C PHE A 580 25.37 7.21 -1.09
N PHE A 581 24.03 7.29 -1.10
CA PHE A 581 23.19 6.25 -1.68
C PHE A 581 23.48 6.05 -3.18
N ARG A 582 23.64 7.15 -3.94
CA ARG A 582 24.06 7.09 -5.35
C ARG A 582 25.40 6.39 -5.53
N LYS A 583 26.40 6.73 -4.71
CA LYS A 583 27.73 6.09 -4.75
C LYS A 583 27.66 4.59 -4.42
N LEU A 584 26.79 4.20 -3.50
CA LEU A 584 26.61 2.81 -3.10
C LEU A 584 25.94 1.99 -4.20
N MET A 585 24.93 2.56 -4.87
CA MET A 585 24.02 1.84 -5.76
C MET A 585 24.30 2.01 -7.25
N LEU A 586 25.10 2.98 -7.71
CA LEU A 586 25.48 3.11 -9.11
C LEU A 586 26.83 2.43 -9.37
N GLU A 587 26.96 1.69 -10.47
CA GLU A 587 28.25 1.17 -10.97
C GLU A 587 29.23 2.31 -11.19
N ASP A 588 30.54 2.07 -11.08
CA ASP A 588 31.54 3.14 -11.25
C ASP A 588 31.53 3.67 -12.69
N GLU A 589 32.04 4.89 -12.89
CA GLU A 589 32.18 5.46 -14.24
C GLU A 589 33.14 4.58 -15.07
N LYS A 590 32.75 4.30 -16.31
CA LYS A 590 33.50 3.44 -17.23
C LYS A 590 34.72 4.14 -17.83
#